data_AF-A0A5E9G420-F1
#
_entry.id   AF-A0A5E9G420-F1
#
_cell.length_a   1.000
_cell.length_b   1.000
_cell.length_c   1.000
_cell.angle_alpha   90.00
_cell.angle_beta   90.00
_cell.angle_gamma   90.00
#
_symmetry.space_group_name_H-M   'P 1'
#
loop_
_entity.id
_entity.type
_entity.pdbx_description
1 polymer ?
#
loop_
_entity_poly.entity_id
_entity_poly.type
_entity_poly.pdbx_seq_one_letter_code
_entity_poly.pdbx_strand_id
1 'polypeptide(L)'
;MSRIDIETKRKLREMGVTTLLDAFDAQDDTLTLGLAFEEKIKLAVDDAHSVFTQTKVEGLIRRANLRYPNADLRRLDLVEERGLDRSMIAGLGTCSFIDRQQNVVFQGFTGSGKSYLGCALAKAACLHRVRAHYIRMPELEEAWQLARDKPAGTTKFLNKYAAFTLLVIDE
;
A
#
# COMPACT_ATOMS: atom_id res chain seq x y z
N MET A 1 22.68 21.94 15.00
CA MET A 1 22.74 22.68 13.71
C MET A 1 23.07 21.66 12.64
N SER A 2 22.28 21.59 11.56
CA SER A 2 22.54 20.68 10.44
C SER A 2 23.98 20.80 9.96
N ARG A 3 24.71 19.68 9.90
CA ARG A 3 26.10 19.62 9.44
C ARG A 3 26.26 19.76 7.93
N ILE A 4 25.18 19.61 7.17
CA ILE A 4 25.17 19.68 5.71
C ILE A 4 24.98 21.13 5.28
N ASP A 5 25.90 21.64 4.45
CA ASP A 5 25.85 22.99 3.90
C ASP A 5 24.69 23.15 2.89
N ILE A 6 24.27 24.39 2.67
CA ILE A 6 23.10 24.74 1.86
C ILE A 6 23.20 24.19 0.43
N GLU A 7 24.39 24.21 -0.17
CA GLU A 7 24.60 23.76 -1.55
C GLU A 7 24.50 22.23 -1.65
N THR A 8 25.03 21.50 -0.66
CA THR A 8 24.84 20.05 -0.57
C THR A 8 23.37 19.69 -0.37
N LYS A 9 22.61 20.43 0.46
CA LYS A 9 21.17 20.23 0.61
C LYS A 9 20.41 20.43 -0.72
N ARG A 10 20.78 21.47 -1.48
CA ARG A 10 20.19 21.74 -2.80
C ARG A 10 20.43 20.57 -3.76
N LYS A 11 21.67 20.09 -3.87
CA LYS A 11 22.04 18.94 -4.71
C LYS A 11 21.27 17.67 -4.34
N LEU A 12 21.15 17.37 -3.04
CA LEU A 12 20.38 16.20 -2.58
C LEU A 12 18.90 16.28 -2.96
N ARG A 13 18.30 17.48 -2.91
CA ARG A 13 16.91 17.70 -3.36
C ARG A 13 16.77 17.53 -4.87
N GLU A 14 17.71 18.06 -5.66
CA GLU A 14 17.72 17.93 -7.13
C GLU A 14 17.89 16.47 -7.58
N MET A 15 18.66 15.69 -6.83
CA MET A 15 18.80 14.24 -7.04
C MET A 15 17.57 13.44 -6.57
N GLY A 16 16.58 14.08 -5.93
CA GLY A 16 15.36 13.43 -5.43
C GLY A 16 15.55 12.59 -4.17
N VAL A 17 16.70 12.70 -3.47
CA VAL A 17 17.00 11.95 -2.23
C VAL A 17 16.70 12.80 -0.99
N THR A 18 15.49 13.35 -0.94
CA THR A 18 15.06 14.23 0.16
C THR A 18 14.95 13.49 1.49
N THR A 19 14.50 12.23 1.48
CA THR A 19 14.39 11.41 2.70
C THR A 19 15.75 11.15 3.36
N LEU A 20 16.82 11.10 2.55
CA LEU A 20 18.18 10.95 3.06
C LEU A 20 18.69 12.26 3.69
N LEU A 21 18.38 13.40 3.07
CA LEU A 21 18.65 14.70 3.67
C LEU A 21 17.94 14.83 5.03
N ASP A 22 16.66 14.47 5.10
CA ASP A 22 15.88 14.52 6.34
C ASP A 22 16.47 13.59 7.41
N ALA A 23 16.92 12.38 7.03
CA ALA A 23 17.57 11.45 7.95
C ALA A 23 18.88 11.99 8.51
N PHE A 24 19.71 12.64 7.68
CA PHE A 24 20.93 13.30 8.16
C PHE A 24 20.63 14.49 9.08
N ASP A 25 19.59 15.27 8.79
CA ASP A 25 19.18 16.40 9.63
C ASP A 25 18.58 15.94 10.98
N ALA A 26 17.94 14.77 11.01
CA ALA A 26 17.34 14.16 12.20
C ALA A 26 18.33 13.37 13.07
N GLN A 27 19.54 13.10 12.58
CA GLN A 27 20.53 12.30 13.28
C GLN A 27 21.01 13.01 14.56
N ASP A 28 20.78 12.38 15.72
CA ASP A 28 21.18 12.94 17.02
C ASP A 28 22.69 12.71 17.26
N ASP A 29 23.42 13.79 17.47
CA ASP A 29 24.87 13.76 17.71
C ASP A 29 25.24 13.03 19.02
N THR A 30 24.34 13.00 20.00
CA THR A 30 24.49 12.33 21.29
C THR A 30 24.30 10.83 21.14
N LEU A 31 23.32 10.40 20.35
CA LEU A 31 23.04 8.98 20.08
C LEU A 31 24.06 8.35 19.12
N THR A 32 24.73 9.18 18.32
CA THR A 32 25.76 8.75 17.37
C THR A 32 27.18 9.05 17.85
N LEU A 33 27.35 9.39 19.13
CA LEU A 33 28.64 9.64 19.73
C LEU A 33 29.47 8.34 19.76
N GLY A 34 30.69 8.38 19.23
CA GLY A 34 31.58 7.21 19.15
C GLY A 34 31.38 6.31 17.93
N LEU A 35 30.34 6.52 17.12
CA LEU A 35 30.19 5.83 15.84
C LEU A 35 31.18 6.36 14.79
N ALA A 36 31.76 5.46 14.00
CA ALA A 36 32.54 5.81 12.82
C ALA A 36 31.66 6.52 11.78
N PHE A 37 32.29 7.27 10.87
CA PHE A 37 31.56 8.00 9.84
C PHE A 37 30.70 7.07 8.97
N GLU A 38 31.23 5.91 8.62
CA GLU A 38 30.57 4.88 7.83
C GLU A 38 29.31 4.35 8.54
N GLU A 39 29.36 4.19 9.86
CA GLU A 39 28.21 3.75 10.67
C GLU A 39 27.12 4.82 10.72
N LYS A 40 27.50 6.09 10.78
CA LYS A 40 26.55 7.21 10.72
C LYS A 40 25.85 7.30 9.38
N ILE A 41 26.58 7.10 8.28
CA ILE A 41 25.98 7.01 6.94
C ILE A 41 25.01 5.83 6.88
N LYS A 42 25.44 4.65 7.34
CA LYS A 42 24.61 3.45 7.31
C LYS A 42 23.28 3.68 8.01
N LEU A 43 23.31 4.24 9.22
CA LEU A 43 22.11 4.58 9.98
C LEU A 43 21.18 5.53 9.20
N ALA A 44 21.72 6.62 8.66
CA ALA A 44 20.93 7.59 7.90
C ALA A 44 20.32 6.97 6.62
N VAL A 45 21.05 6.09 5.94
CA VAL A 45 20.54 5.36 4.77
C VAL A 45 19.43 4.39 5.15
N ASP A 46 19.59 3.64 6.25
CA ASP A 46 18.59 2.68 6.73
C ASP A 46 17.28 3.41 7.12
N ASP A 47 17.38 4.56 7.81
CA ASP A 47 16.24 5.40 8.16
C ASP A 47 15.56 5.97 6.90
N ALA A 48 16.35 6.57 6.01
CA ALA A 48 15.85 7.14 4.76
C ALA A 48 15.17 6.09 3.86
N HIS A 49 15.74 4.88 3.78
CA HIS A 49 15.18 3.77 3.02
C HIS A 49 13.85 3.30 3.64
N SER A 50 13.77 3.24 4.97
CA SER A 50 12.55 2.88 5.69
C SER A 50 11.42 3.86 5.40
N VAL A 51 11.69 5.17 5.52
CA VAL A 51 10.72 6.23 5.17
C VAL A 51 10.33 6.16 3.70
N PHE A 52 11.29 6.04 2.79
CA PHE A 52 11.03 5.93 1.35
C PHE A 52 10.13 4.74 1.01
N THR A 53 10.37 3.57 1.64
CA THR A 53 9.55 2.38 1.47
C THR A 53 8.13 2.61 1.97
N GLN A 54 7.99 3.22 3.14
CA GLN A 54 6.70 3.54 3.75
C GLN A 54 5.90 4.51 2.87
N THR A 55 6.51 5.58 2.35
CA THR A 55 5.85 6.53 1.44
C THR A 55 5.36 5.85 0.16
N LYS A 56 6.12 4.89 -0.39
CA LYS A 56 5.66 4.12 -1.56
C LYS A 56 4.40 3.32 -1.25
N VAL A 57 4.39 2.63 -0.12
CA VAL A 57 3.26 1.83 0.36
C VAL A 57 2.04 2.71 0.63
N GLU A 58 2.20 3.84 1.30
CA GLU A 58 1.13 4.83 1.51
C GLU A 58 0.56 5.35 0.19
N GLY A 59 1.44 5.59 -0.79
CA GLY A 59 1.03 5.95 -2.14
C GLY A 59 0.19 4.86 -2.82
N LEU A 60 0.51 3.58 -2.61
CA LEU A 60 -0.30 2.46 -3.12
C LEU A 60 -1.66 2.40 -2.42
N ILE A 61 -1.69 2.48 -1.08
CA ILE A 61 -2.93 2.47 -0.30
C ILE A 61 -3.84 3.63 -0.72
N ARG A 62 -3.29 4.83 -0.89
CA ARG A 62 -4.04 6.01 -1.33
C ARG A 62 -4.65 5.83 -2.73
N ARG A 63 -3.92 5.20 -3.66
CA ARG A 63 -4.40 4.93 -5.03
C ARG A 63 -5.30 3.70 -5.12
N ALA A 64 -5.33 2.86 -4.09
CA ALA A 64 -6.18 1.68 -4.06
C ALA A 64 -7.67 2.00 -3.91
N ASN A 65 -8.04 3.26 -3.62
CA ASN A 65 -9.44 3.70 -3.55
C ASN A 65 -10.29 2.89 -2.54
N LEU A 66 -9.69 2.52 -1.40
CA LEU A 66 -10.36 1.68 -0.41
C LEU A 66 -11.54 2.43 0.24
N ARG A 67 -12.72 1.81 0.27
CA ARG A 67 -13.88 2.33 1.02
C ARG A 67 -13.57 2.49 2.51
N TYR A 68 -12.77 1.58 3.07
CA TYR A 68 -12.29 1.63 4.45
C TYR A 68 -10.75 1.69 4.47
N PRO A 69 -10.12 2.89 4.36
CA PRO A 69 -8.66 3.02 4.34
C PRO A 69 -7.96 2.50 5.60
N ASN A 70 -8.69 2.54 6.72
CA ASN A 70 -8.22 2.06 8.02
C ASN A 70 -8.51 0.57 8.26
N ALA A 71 -9.05 -0.15 7.27
CA ALA A 71 -9.27 -1.59 7.39
C ALA A 71 -7.95 -2.32 7.60
N ASP A 72 -7.94 -3.31 8.48
CA ASP A 72 -6.74 -4.07 8.83
C ASP A 72 -7.14 -5.48 9.25
N LEU A 73 -6.49 -6.49 8.68
CA LEU A 73 -6.74 -7.90 9.01
C LEU A 73 -6.41 -8.20 10.49
N ARG A 74 -5.52 -7.42 11.10
CA ARG A 74 -5.15 -7.55 12.52
C ARG A 74 -6.22 -7.04 13.48
N ARG A 75 -7.14 -6.20 13.00
CA ARG A 75 -8.24 -5.59 13.79
C ARG A 75 -9.56 -6.34 13.61
N LEU A 76 -9.51 -7.57 13.11
CA LEU A 76 -10.67 -8.42 13.00
C LEU A 76 -10.98 -8.99 14.38
N ASP A 77 -12.03 -8.45 15.00
CA ASP A 77 -12.59 -8.95 16.26
C ASP A 77 -13.57 -10.10 15.99
N LEU A 78 -13.69 -11.01 16.97
CA LEU A 78 -14.70 -12.09 16.97
C LEU A 78 -14.63 -13.00 15.73
N VAL A 79 -13.41 -13.24 15.22
CA VAL A 79 -13.16 -14.06 14.00
C VAL A 79 -13.80 -15.44 14.10
N GLU A 80 -13.63 -16.11 15.23
CA GLU A 80 -14.16 -17.46 15.47
C GLU A 80 -15.69 -17.47 15.60
N GLU A 81 -16.28 -16.46 16.25
CA GLU A 81 -17.74 -16.31 16.39
C GLU A 81 -18.42 -16.03 15.04
N ARG A 82 -17.68 -15.49 14.07
CA ARG A 82 -18.13 -15.28 12.68
C ARG A 82 -17.97 -16.52 11.80
N GLY A 83 -17.49 -17.64 12.35
CA GLY A 83 -17.21 -18.86 11.60
C GLY A 83 -16.04 -18.71 10.61
N LEU A 84 -15.15 -17.74 10.84
CA LEU A 84 -13.98 -17.52 10.00
C LEU A 84 -12.79 -18.26 10.59
N ASP A 85 -12.04 -18.95 9.73
CA ASP A 85 -10.79 -19.60 10.12
C ASP A 85 -9.66 -18.56 10.20
N ARG A 86 -9.12 -18.37 11.42
CA ARG A 86 -8.01 -17.45 11.69
C ARG A 86 -6.75 -17.83 10.92
N SER A 87 -6.49 -19.12 10.70
CA SER A 87 -5.36 -19.60 9.92
C SER A 87 -5.52 -19.25 8.43
N MET A 88 -6.74 -19.37 7.90
CA MET A 88 -7.06 -18.95 6.53
C MET A 88 -6.88 -17.44 6.36
N ILE A 89 -7.37 -16.62 7.30
CA ILE A 89 -7.20 -15.16 7.26
C ILE A 89 -5.72 -14.77 7.34
N ALA A 90 -4.96 -15.40 8.24
CA ALA A 90 -3.52 -15.17 8.33
C ALA A 90 -2.82 -15.55 7.03
N GLY A 91 -3.20 -16.67 6.42
CA GLY A 91 -2.73 -17.11 5.11
C GLY A 91 -3.04 -16.11 4.01
N LEU A 92 -4.27 -15.59 3.94
CA LEU A 92 -4.65 -14.53 3.02
C LEU A 92 -3.85 -13.24 3.25
N GLY A 93 -3.55 -12.91 4.51
CA GLY A 93 -2.73 -11.75 4.88
C GLY A 93 -1.32 -11.79 4.30
N THR A 94 -0.75 -12.97 4.05
CA THR A 94 0.55 -13.12 3.36
C THR A 94 0.51 -12.75 1.88
N CYS A 95 -0.69 -12.56 1.32
CA CYS A 95 -0.93 -12.33 -0.11
C CYS A 95 -0.45 -13.45 -1.04
N SER A 96 -0.13 -14.65 -0.51
CA SER A 96 0.33 -15.79 -1.31
C SER A 96 -0.68 -16.30 -2.35
N PHE A 97 -1.97 -15.98 -2.18
CA PHE A 97 -3.00 -16.26 -3.18
C PHE A 97 -2.78 -15.48 -4.48
N ILE A 98 -2.14 -14.30 -4.42
CA ILE A 98 -1.80 -13.49 -5.59
C ILE A 98 -0.73 -14.20 -6.43
N ASP A 99 0.33 -14.69 -5.78
CA ASP A 99 1.40 -15.44 -6.46
C ASP A 99 0.87 -16.74 -7.08
N ARG A 100 -0.13 -17.35 -6.44
CA ARG A 100 -0.85 -18.54 -6.93
C ARG A 100 -1.92 -18.25 -7.96
N GLN A 101 -2.17 -16.97 -8.29
CA GLN A 101 -3.24 -16.53 -9.20
C GLN A 101 -4.63 -17.04 -8.81
N GLN A 102 -4.91 -17.09 -7.50
CA GLN A 102 -6.17 -17.58 -6.96
C GLN A 102 -7.10 -16.43 -6.60
N ASN A 103 -8.38 -16.55 -6.94
CA ASN A 103 -9.39 -15.57 -6.55
C ASN A 103 -9.88 -15.85 -5.12
N VAL A 104 -10.20 -14.79 -4.39
CA VAL A 104 -10.78 -14.85 -3.05
C VAL A 104 -12.20 -14.34 -3.11
N VAL A 105 -13.15 -15.16 -2.66
CA VAL A 105 -14.57 -14.82 -2.63
C VAL A 105 -15.04 -14.81 -1.18
N PHE A 106 -15.59 -13.69 -0.74
CA PHE A 106 -16.21 -13.58 0.57
C PHE A 106 -17.71 -13.82 0.44
N GLN A 107 -18.23 -14.85 1.09
CA GLN A 107 -19.64 -15.19 1.12
C GLN A 107 -20.21 -15.04 2.54
N GLY A 108 -21.40 -14.46 2.66
CA GLY A 108 -22.09 -14.30 3.95
C GLY A 108 -23.17 -13.23 3.88
N PHE A 109 -23.92 -13.07 4.98
CA PHE A 109 -25.01 -12.09 5.07
C PHE A 109 -24.55 -10.63 4.93
N THR A 110 -25.47 -9.73 4.59
CA THR A 110 -25.20 -8.29 4.65
C THR A 110 -24.79 -7.88 6.06
N GLY A 111 -23.90 -6.89 6.19
CA GLY A 111 -23.40 -6.45 7.48
C GLY A 111 -22.35 -7.36 8.16
N SER A 112 -21.99 -8.51 7.59
CA SER A 112 -20.96 -9.40 8.17
C SER A 112 -19.51 -8.91 8.04
N GLY A 113 -19.29 -7.77 7.37
CA GLY A 113 -17.96 -7.16 7.21
C GLY A 113 -17.18 -7.61 5.97
N LYS A 114 -17.83 -8.21 4.95
CA LYS A 114 -17.17 -8.61 3.68
C LYS A 114 -16.42 -7.47 3.00
N SER A 115 -17.06 -6.31 2.86
CA SER A 115 -16.44 -5.11 2.28
C SER A 115 -15.22 -4.65 3.09
N TYR A 116 -15.27 -4.79 4.43
CA TYR A 116 -14.14 -4.51 5.31
C TYR A 116 -12.99 -5.51 5.08
N LEU A 117 -13.30 -6.81 5.00
CA LEU A 117 -12.31 -7.86 4.71
C LEU A 117 -11.65 -7.64 3.34
N GLY A 118 -12.42 -7.31 2.31
CA GLY A 118 -11.89 -6.95 0.99
C GLY A 118 -10.95 -5.75 1.04
N CYS A 119 -11.33 -4.68 1.74
CA CYS A 119 -10.46 -3.51 1.93
C CYS A 119 -9.20 -3.85 2.74
N ALA A 120 -9.32 -4.66 3.80
CA ALA A 120 -8.20 -5.09 4.63
C ALA A 120 -7.20 -5.94 3.83
N LEU A 121 -7.71 -6.84 2.97
CA LEU A 121 -6.88 -7.67 2.10
C LEU A 121 -6.19 -6.84 1.00
N ALA A 122 -6.90 -5.87 0.40
CA ALA A 122 -6.29 -4.94 -0.56
C ALA A 122 -5.21 -4.07 0.09
N LYS A 123 -5.42 -3.64 1.34
CA LYS A 123 -4.39 -2.92 2.11
C LYS A 123 -3.20 -3.82 2.41
N ALA A 124 -3.42 -5.08 2.80
CA ALA A 124 -2.36 -6.06 2.98
C ALA A 124 -1.52 -6.20 1.70
N ALA A 125 -2.16 -6.35 0.54
CA ALA A 125 -1.47 -6.39 -0.75
C ALA A 125 -0.62 -5.12 -0.98
N CYS A 126 -1.14 -3.93 -0.66
CA CYS A 126 -0.37 -2.69 -0.75
C CYS A 126 0.85 -2.66 0.19
N LEU A 127 0.74 -3.20 1.40
CA LEU A 127 1.86 -3.37 2.34
C LEU A 127 2.94 -4.32 1.75
N HIS A 128 2.51 -5.34 1.01
CA HIS A 128 3.37 -6.22 0.21
C HIS A 128 3.84 -5.58 -1.11
N ARG A 129 3.69 -4.25 -1.28
CA ARG A 129 4.06 -3.47 -2.48
C ARG A 129 3.33 -3.90 -3.76
N VAL A 130 2.20 -4.59 -3.62
CA VAL A 130 1.34 -4.99 -4.72
C VAL A 130 0.35 -3.87 -5.04
N ARG A 131 0.14 -3.61 -6.32
CA ARG A 131 -0.81 -2.59 -6.79
C ARG A 131 -2.23 -3.14 -6.73
N ALA A 132 -2.99 -2.73 -5.72
CA ALA A 132 -4.40 -3.10 -5.56
C ALA A 132 -5.35 -1.96 -5.93
N HIS A 133 -6.61 -2.28 -6.21
CA HIS A 133 -7.69 -1.31 -6.39
C HIS A 133 -9.02 -1.87 -5.91
N TYR A 134 -9.82 -1.02 -5.25
CA TYR A 134 -11.18 -1.30 -4.82
C TYR A 134 -12.15 -0.51 -5.68
N ILE A 135 -13.24 -1.16 -6.08
CA ILE A 135 -14.35 -0.54 -6.80
C ILE A 135 -15.66 -1.24 -6.46
N ARG A 136 -16.75 -0.48 -6.39
CA ARG A 136 -18.10 -1.05 -6.29
C ARG A 136 -18.64 -1.45 -7.66
N MET A 137 -19.45 -2.49 -7.74
CA MET A 137 -20.04 -2.99 -8.99
C MET A 137 -20.84 -1.91 -9.72
N PRO A 138 -21.72 -1.13 -9.07
CA PRO A 138 -22.42 -0.05 -9.76
C PRO A 138 -21.48 1.00 -10.37
N GLU A 139 -20.40 1.35 -9.67
CA GLU A 139 -19.39 2.30 -10.16
C GLU A 139 -18.57 1.72 -11.32
N LEU A 140 -18.27 0.42 -11.26
CA LEU A 140 -17.59 -0.29 -12.34
C LEU A 140 -18.46 -0.36 -13.59
N GLU A 141 -19.75 -0.65 -13.44
CA GLU A 141 -20.74 -0.70 -14.52
C GLU A 141 -20.93 0.66 -15.18
N GLU A 142 -21.09 1.73 -14.40
CA GLU A 142 -21.20 3.09 -14.91
C GLU A 142 -19.93 3.50 -15.67
N ALA A 143 -18.76 3.26 -15.07
CA ALA A 143 -17.48 3.55 -15.71
C ALA A 143 -17.28 2.75 -17.00
N TRP A 144 -17.80 1.52 -17.07
CA TRP A 144 -17.78 0.69 -18.28
C TRP A 144 -18.68 1.27 -19.37
N GLN A 145 -19.92 1.64 -19.05
CA GLN A 145 -20.84 2.27 -20.00
C GLN A 145 -20.23 3.55 -20.59
N LEU A 146 -19.74 4.45 -19.73
CA LEU A 146 -19.07 5.69 -20.15
C LEU A 146 -17.82 5.46 -21.03
N ALA A 147 -17.12 4.34 -20.84
CA ALA A 147 -15.97 3.99 -21.66
C ALA A 147 -16.38 3.47 -23.04
N ARG A 148 -17.50 2.76 -23.15
CA ARG A 148 -17.98 2.22 -24.45
C ARG A 148 -18.35 3.32 -25.44
N ASP A 149 -18.82 4.47 -24.96
CA ASP A 149 -19.22 5.60 -25.81
C ASP A 149 -18.03 6.39 -26.38
N LYS A 150 -16.80 6.05 -25.99
CA LYS A 150 -15.57 6.75 -26.40
C LYS A 150 -14.76 5.96 -27.43
N PRO A 151 -14.08 6.62 -28.38
CA PRO A 151 -13.12 5.96 -29.28
C PRO A 151 -12.04 5.21 -28.51
N ALA A 152 -11.87 3.91 -28.81
CA ALA A 152 -10.97 2.99 -28.11
C ALA A 152 -11.19 2.89 -26.59
N GLY A 153 -12.35 3.34 -26.08
CA GLY A 153 -12.58 3.42 -24.64
C GLY A 153 -12.72 2.06 -23.97
N THR A 154 -13.32 1.06 -24.63
CA THR A 154 -13.34 -0.33 -24.19
C THR A 154 -11.94 -0.88 -23.90
N THR A 155 -11.02 -0.77 -24.87
CA THR A 155 -9.65 -1.28 -24.71
C THR A 155 -8.90 -0.53 -23.62
N LYS A 156 -9.05 0.80 -23.54
CA LYS A 156 -8.42 1.62 -22.48
C LYS A 156 -8.94 1.24 -21.09
N PHE A 157 -10.23 0.96 -20.97
CA PHE A 157 -10.85 0.53 -19.71
C PHE A 157 -10.28 -0.81 -19.26
N LEU A 158 -10.28 -1.81 -20.15
CA LEU A 158 -9.72 -3.14 -19.84
C LEU A 158 -8.24 -3.04 -19.46
N ASN A 159 -7.44 -2.30 -20.22
CA ASN A 159 -6.03 -2.08 -19.90
C ASN A 159 -5.82 -1.39 -18.54
N LYS A 160 -6.68 -0.44 -18.17
CA LYS A 160 -6.62 0.24 -16.87
C LYS A 160 -6.83 -0.76 -15.73
N TYR A 161 -7.87 -1.58 -15.79
CA TYR A 161 -8.22 -2.49 -14.69
C TYR A 161 -7.34 -3.75 -14.67
N ALA A 162 -6.89 -4.24 -15.82
CA ALA A 162 -5.92 -5.33 -15.91
C ALA A 162 -4.52 -4.96 -15.38
N ALA A 163 -4.20 -3.67 -15.29
CA ALA A 163 -2.93 -3.20 -14.73
C ALA A 163 -2.87 -3.26 -13.19
N PHE A 164 -3.98 -3.54 -12.51
CA PHE A 164 -3.98 -3.82 -11.08
C PHE A 164 -3.74 -5.32 -10.86
N THR A 165 -2.79 -5.66 -10.01
CA THR A 165 -2.50 -7.05 -9.66
C THR A 165 -3.60 -7.65 -8.79
N LEU A 166 -4.26 -6.81 -7.98
CA LEU A 166 -5.43 -7.18 -7.18
C LEU A 166 -6.55 -6.18 -7.43
N LEU A 167 -7.70 -6.68 -7.89
CA LEU A 167 -8.92 -5.88 -8.03
C LEU A 167 -9.96 -6.44 -7.05
N VAL A 168 -10.39 -5.60 -6.11
CA VAL A 168 -11.48 -5.90 -5.18
C VAL A 168 -12.76 -5.30 -5.73
N ILE A 169 -13.75 -6.15 -5.91
CA ILE A 169 -15.07 -5.80 -6.41
C ILE A 169 -16.06 -6.01 -5.26
N ASP A 170 -16.79 -4.95 -4.90
CA ASP A 170 -17.84 -4.97 -3.86
C ASP A 170 -19.20 -4.63 -4.48
N GLU A 171 -20.30 -4.98 -3.84
CA GLU A 171 -21.67 -4.68 -4.32
C GLU A 171 -22.10 -3.21 -4.03
#